data_AF-A0AAW9KKQ2-F1
#
_entry.id   AF-A0AAW9KKQ2-F1
#
_cell.length_a   1.000
_cell.length_b   1.000
_cell.length_c   1.000
_cell.angle_alpha   90.00
_cell.angle_beta   90.00
_cell.angle_gamma   90.00
#
_symmetry.space_group_name_H-M   'P 1'
#
loop_
_entity.id
_entity.type
_entity.pdbx_description
1 polymer ?
#
loop_
_entity_poly.entity_id
_entity_poly.type
_entity_poly.pdbx_seq_one_letter_code
_entity_poly.pdbx_strand_id
1 'polypeptide(L)'
;IVIMSINSLIVPDLSETLSRGDYYNATIRIKKVMKIAFLLGLATTIICNIIPHSLGEMFYGRDDLGEYIKVASLSAPIFFTASTMFGILNGLNKQGIILKNSLIVSLLEIICLFIFVGIPGVNIMGYAISIFITSSVSLFINLREVQKHIY
;
A
#
# COMPACT_ATOMS: atom_id res chain seq x y z
N ILE A 1 1.69 10.53 4.36
CA ILE A 1 2.21 11.80 3.80
C ILE A 1 3.20 11.54 2.66
N VAL A 2 4.36 10.94 2.90
CA VAL A 2 5.40 10.72 1.85
C VAL A 2 4.86 10.01 0.59
N ILE A 3 4.10 8.92 0.74
CA ILE A 3 3.49 8.21 -0.39
C ILE A 3 2.49 9.10 -1.17
N MET A 4 1.76 9.97 -0.48
CA MET A 4 0.81 10.88 -1.14
C MET A 4 1.56 11.93 -1.97
N SER A 5 2.69 12.45 -1.46
CA SER A 5 3.57 13.36 -2.20
C SER A 5 4.18 12.69 -3.43
N ILE A 6 4.58 11.42 -3.31
CA ILE A 6 5.03 10.61 -4.44
C ILE A 6 3.90 10.49 -5.48
N ASN A 7 2.68 10.18 -5.04
CA ASN A 7 1.52 10.05 -5.93
C ASN A 7 1.17 11.37 -6.63
N SER A 8 1.23 12.51 -5.96
CA SER A 8 0.95 13.81 -6.60
C SER A 8 2.00 14.19 -7.65
N LEU A 9 3.24 13.71 -7.51
CA LEU A 9 4.32 13.98 -8.48
C LEU A 9 4.31 13.00 -9.65
N ILE A 10 4.07 11.71 -9.39
CA ILE A 10 4.11 10.68 -10.45
C ILE A 10 2.96 10.82 -11.44
N VAL A 11 1.77 11.27 -11.00
CA VAL A 11 0.60 11.40 -11.89
C VAL A 11 0.89 12.33 -13.08
N PRO A 12 1.26 13.62 -12.88
CA PRO A 12 1.54 14.51 -14.00
C PRO A 12 2.78 14.08 -14.80
N ASP A 13 3.85 13.64 -14.13
CA ASP A 13 5.10 13.20 -14.75
C ASP A 13 4.90 11.99 -15.68
N LEU A 14 4.09 11.01 -15.24
CA LEU A 14 3.78 9.83 -16.03
C LEU A 14 2.83 10.18 -17.19
N SER A 15 1.81 11.01 -16.96
CA SER A 15 0.91 11.48 -18.02
C SER A 15 1.65 12.24 -19.11
N GLU A 16 2.60 13.11 -18.76
CA GLU A 16 3.45 13.82 -19.73
C GLU A 16 4.34 12.85 -20.51
N THR A 17 5.03 11.94 -19.82
CA THR A 17 5.91 10.95 -20.45
C THR A 17 5.15 10.06 -21.44
N LEU A 18 3.95 9.63 -21.10
CA LEU A 18 3.08 8.83 -21.97
C LEU A 18 2.53 9.63 -23.16
N SER A 19 2.21 10.92 -22.97
CA SER A 19 1.76 11.78 -24.07
C SER A 19 2.81 11.97 -25.16
N ARG A 20 4.10 11.82 -24.80
CA ARG A 20 5.24 11.83 -25.73
C ARG A 20 5.51 10.47 -26.38
N GLY A 21 4.75 9.43 -26.02
CA GLY A 21 4.95 8.07 -26.51
C GLY A 21 6.16 7.35 -25.89
N ASP A 22 6.72 7.86 -24.79
CA ASP A 22 7.94 7.33 -24.18
C ASP A 22 7.63 6.25 -23.13
N TYR A 23 7.12 5.12 -23.60
CA TYR A 23 6.72 3.99 -22.75
C TYR A 23 7.91 3.36 -22.00
N TYR A 24 9.12 3.46 -22.56
CA TYR A 24 10.33 2.96 -21.92
C TYR A 24 10.66 3.74 -20.64
N ASN A 25 10.70 5.07 -20.71
CA ASN A 25 10.96 5.89 -19.53
C ASN A 25 9.81 5.84 -18.52
N ALA A 26 8.55 5.74 -19.00
CA ALA A 26 7.40 5.50 -18.12
C ALA A 26 7.56 4.22 -17.28
N THR A 27 8.01 3.13 -17.92
CA THR A 27 8.28 1.85 -17.24
C THR A 27 9.37 1.97 -16.17
N ILE A 28 10.47 2.66 -16.48
CA ILE A 28 11.58 2.89 -15.53
C ILE A 28 11.09 3.69 -14.33
N ARG A 29 10.32 4.76 -14.56
CA ARG A 29 9.76 5.62 -13.50
C ARG A 29 8.87 4.82 -12.57
N ILE A 30 7.97 4.00 -13.12
CA ILE A 30 7.09 3.12 -12.33
C ILE A 30 7.89 2.18 -11.44
N LYS A 31 8.87 1.46 -12.01
CA LYS A 31 9.74 0.56 -11.23
C LYS A 31 10.48 1.29 -10.12
N LYS A 32 11.01 2.48 -10.42
CA LYS A 32 11.75 3.30 -9.45
C LYS A 32 10.86 3.73 -8.29
N VAL A 33 9.66 4.20 -8.58
CA VAL A 33 8.74 4.68 -7.55
C VAL A 33 8.20 3.52 -6.71
N MET A 34 7.86 2.38 -7.32
CA MET A 34 7.53 1.16 -6.57
C MET A 34 8.67 0.72 -5.65
N LYS A 35 9.92 0.74 -6.13
CA LYS A 35 11.09 0.40 -5.32
C LYS A 35 11.27 1.35 -4.14
N ILE A 36 11.10 2.66 -4.34
CA ILE A 36 11.18 3.66 -3.28
C ILE A 36 10.08 3.42 -2.23
N ALA A 37 8.84 3.19 -2.66
CA ALA A 37 7.72 2.92 -1.76
C ALA A 37 7.95 1.66 -0.91
N PHE A 38 8.44 0.59 -1.53
CA PHE A 38 8.77 -0.66 -0.85
C PHE A 38 9.89 -0.49 0.19
N LEU A 39 10.98 0.19 -0.19
CA LEU A 39 12.09 0.49 0.72
C LEU A 39 11.65 1.38 1.90
N LEU A 40 10.78 2.35 1.65
CA LEU A 40 10.21 3.19 2.71
C LEU A 40 9.37 2.38 3.69
N GLY A 41 8.57 1.44 3.17
CA GLY A 41 7.79 0.54 4.00
C GLY A 41 8.68 -0.39 4.82
N LEU A 42 9.77 -0.93 4.24
CA LEU A 42 10.76 -1.71 4.99
C LEU A 42 11.41 -0.90 6.12
N ALA A 43 11.81 0.35 5.85
CA ALA A 43 12.37 1.22 6.87
C ALA A 43 11.37 1.48 8.00
N THR A 44 10.08 1.65 7.65
CA THR A 44 9.00 1.80 8.63
C THR A 44 8.82 0.54 9.46
N THR A 45 8.82 -0.64 8.83
CA THR A 45 8.79 -1.93 9.54
C THR A 45 9.93 -2.05 10.54
N ILE A 46 11.16 -1.72 10.13
CA ILE A 46 12.34 -1.80 11.01
C ILE A 46 12.16 -0.88 12.23
N ILE A 47 11.81 0.39 12.03
CA ILE A 47 11.61 1.35 13.13
C ILE A 47 10.51 0.86 14.08
N CYS A 48 9.38 0.42 13.54
CA CYS A 48 8.27 -0.11 14.34
C CYS A 48 8.63 -1.39 15.11
N ASN A 49 9.59 -2.19 14.63
CA ASN A 49 10.03 -3.39 15.33
C ASN A 49 11.08 -3.12 16.42
N ILE A 50 11.91 -2.09 16.26
CA ILE A 50 12.95 -1.71 17.24
C ILE A 50 12.33 -1.03 18.46
N ILE A 51 11.41 -0.09 18.26
CA ILE A 51 10.81 0.72 19.35
C ILE A 51 9.28 0.68 19.41
N PRO A 52 8.62 -0.50 19.31
CA PRO A 52 7.16 -0.57 19.24
C PRO A 52 6.45 -0.01 20.48
N HIS A 53 6.95 -0.31 21.67
CA HIS A 53 6.32 0.07 22.93
C HIS A 53 6.43 1.59 23.14
N SER A 54 7.62 2.18 22.90
CA SER A 54 7.79 3.64 22.92
C SER A 54 6.91 4.35 21.90
N LEU A 55 6.66 3.75 20.72
CA LEU A 55 5.72 4.30 19.74
C LEU A 55 4.27 4.23 20.25
N GLY A 56 3.88 3.13 20.90
CA GLY A 56 2.56 2.97 21.51
C GLY A 56 2.31 4.02 22.60
N GLU A 57 3.29 4.25 23.47
CA GLU A 57 3.21 5.25 24.52
C GLU A 57 3.22 6.68 23.96
N MET A 58 4.13 6.98 23.04
CA MET A 58 4.28 8.32 22.46
C MET A 58 3.05 8.77 21.66
N PHE A 59 2.44 7.88 20.88
CA PHE A 59 1.30 8.23 20.02
C PHE A 59 -0.06 8.01 20.67
N TYR A 60 -0.18 7.01 21.55
CA TYR A 60 -1.47 6.58 22.09
C TYR A 60 -1.53 6.58 23.61
N GLY A 61 -0.43 6.87 24.32
CA GLY A 61 -0.36 6.81 25.78
C GLY A 61 -0.59 5.39 26.33
N ARG A 62 -0.28 4.35 25.54
CA ARG A 62 -0.62 2.96 25.84
C ARG A 62 0.57 2.02 25.65
N ASP A 63 0.81 1.19 26.66
CA ASP A 63 1.87 0.18 26.67
C ASP A 63 1.51 -1.07 25.84
N ASP A 64 0.24 -1.46 25.88
CA ASP A 64 -0.28 -2.73 25.34
C ASP A 64 -0.33 -2.81 23.80
N LEU A 65 0.00 -1.72 23.10
CA LEU A 65 -0.05 -1.66 21.63
C LEU A 65 1.25 -2.12 20.95
N GLY A 66 2.33 -2.33 21.70
CA GLY A 66 3.63 -2.62 21.11
C GLY A 66 3.63 -3.86 20.20
N GLU A 67 2.98 -4.94 20.64
CA GLU A 67 2.90 -6.17 19.84
C GLU A 67 2.03 -5.98 18.59
N TYR A 68 0.92 -5.25 18.71
CA TYR A 68 0.09 -4.88 17.57
C TYR A 68 0.86 -4.04 16.55
N ILE A 69 1.63 -3.04 16.99
CA ILE A 69 2.47 -2.19 16.13
C ILE A 69 3.49 -3.05 15.37
N LYS A 70 4.15 -3.99 16.05
CA LYS A 70 5.07 -4.93 15.41
C LYS A 70 4.41 -5.71 14.28
N VAL A 71 3.29 -6.39 14.57
CA VAL A 71 2.58 -7.23 13.60
C VAL A 71 2.03 -6.40 12.44
N ALA A 72 1.39 -5.25 12.73
CA ALA A 72 0.86 -4.37 11.70
C ALA A 72 1.95 -3.81 10.79
N SER A 73 3.13 -3.49 11.34
CA SER A 73 4.24 -2.92 10.57
C SER A 73 4.81 -3.85 9.51
N LEU A 74 4.62 -5.18 9.62
CA LEU A 74 5.04 -6.14 8.59
C LEU A 74 4.28 -5.94 7.27
N SER A 75 3.09 -5.35 7.32
CA SER A 75 2.30 -5.04 6.12
C SER A 75 2.75 -3.76 5.41
N ALA A 76 3.52 -2.89 6.07
CA ALA A 76 3.89 -1.57 5.54
C ALA A 76 4.60 -1.59 4.17
N PRO A 77 5.55 -2.51 3.86
CA PRO A 77 6.22 -2.56 2.55
C PRO A 77 5.24 -2.82 1.42
N ILE A 78 4.30 -3.75 1.63
CA ILE A 78 3.29 -4.11 0.63
C ILE A 78 2.25 -2.99 0.53
N PHE A 79 1.76 -2.49 1.67
CA PHE A 79 0.76 -1.43 1.73
C PHE A 79 1.22 -0.14 1.04
N PHE A 80 2.44 0.31 1.30
CA PHE A 80 2.99 1.52 0.66
C PHE A 80 3.16 1.34 -0.84
N THR A 81 3.61 0.16 -1.27
CA THR A 81 3.72 -0.16 -2.70
C THR A 81 2.34 -0.21 -3.35
N ALA A 82 1.35 -0.83 -2.71
CA ALA A 82 -0.04 -0.88 -3.18
C ALA A 82 -0.65 0.53 -3.31
N SER A 83 -0.44 1.40 -2.32
CA SER A 83 -0.92 2.78 -2.32
C SER A 83 -0.30 3.61 -3.45
N THR A 84 0.94 3.32 -3.82
CA THR A 84 1.64 3.97 -4.94
C THR A 84 1.03 3.60 -6.30
N MET A 85 0.48 2.38 -6.43
CA MET A 85 -0.18 1.94 -7.67
C MET A 85 -1.37 2.80 -8.05
N PHE A 86 -2.04 3.43 -7.07
CA PHE A 86 -3.09 4.40 -7.34
C PHE A 86 -2.54 5.60 -8.12
N GLY A 87 -1.41 6.18 -7.71
CA GLY A 87 -0.77 7.28 -8.44
C GLY A 87 -0.36 6.86 -9.86
N ILE A 88 0.22 5.65 -9.99
CA ILE A 88 0.63 5.11 -11.29
C ILE A 88 -0.56 4.93 -12.24
N LEU A 89 -1.63 4.26 -11.80
CA LEU A 89 -2.83 4.04 -12.62
C LEU A 89 -3.56 5.36 -12.92
N ASN A 90 -3.53 6.34 -12.01
CA ASN A 90 -4.07 7.67 -12.28
C ASN A 90 -3.27 8.37 -13.39
N GLY A 91 -1.93 8.30 -13.35
CA GLY A 91 -1.05 8.83 -14.39
C GLY A 91 -1.22 8.15 -15.76
N LEU A 92 -1.65 6.88 -15.76
CA LEU A 92 -2.03 6.11 -16.96
C LEU A 92 -3.44 6.40 -17.49
N ASN A 93 -4.18 7.31 -16.86
CA ASN A 93 -5.58 7.59 -17.16
C ASN A 93 -6.50 6.35 -17.01
N LYS A 94 -6.24 5.52 -15.97
CA LYS A 94 -6.98 4.29 -15.65
C LYS A 94 -7.79 4.40 -14.37
N GLN A 95 -8.35 5.57 -14.10
CA GLN A 95 -9.14 5.85 -12.89
C GLN A 95 -10.35 4.92 -12.74
N GLY A 96 -11.00 4.57 -13.85
CA GLY A 96 -12.12 3.60 -13.82
C GLY A 96 -11.72 2.19 -13.39
N ILE A 97 -10.48 1.77 -13.69
CA ILE A 97 -9.93 0.48 -13.23
C ILE A 97 -9.62 0.57 -11.73
N ILE A 98 -9.04 1.68 -11.28
CA ILE A 98 -8.79 1.94 -9.86
C ILE A 98 -10.09 1.81 -9.06
N LEU A 99 -11.18 2.44 -9.51
CA LEU A 99 -12.46 2.39 -8.81
C LEU A 99 -12.98 0.95 -8.67
N LYS A 100 -12.93 0.16 -9.74
CA LYS A 100 -13.35 -1.25 -9.71
C LYS A 100 -12.47 -2.07 -8.76
N ASN A 101 -11.16 -1.92 -8.85
CA ASN A 101 -10.22 -2.63 -8.01
C ASN A 101 -10.36 -2.23 -6.55
N SER A 102 -10.53 -0.95 -6.24
CA SER A 102 -10.74 -0.48 -4.86
C SER A 102 -12.04 -1.01 -4.28
N LEU A 103 -13.12 -1.11 -5.07
CA LEU A 103 -14.36 -1.73 -4.60
C LEU A 103 -14.17 -3.21 -4.25
N ILE A 104 -13.46 -3.97 -5.10
CA ILE A 104 -13.13 -5.38 -4.82
C ILE A 104 -12.31 -5.50 -3.53
N VAL A 105 -11.29 -4.66 -3.39
CA VAL A 105 -10.41 -4.66 -2.20
C VAL A 105 -11.17 -4.25 -0.95
N SER A 106 -12.05 -3.24 -1.01
CA SER A 106 -12.86 -2.81 0.14
C SER A 106 -13.88 -3.86 0.56
N LEU A 107 -14.51 -4.56 -0.39
CA LEU A 107 -15.39 -5.69 -0.07
C LEU A 107 -14.61 -6.84 0.59
N LEU A 108 -13.43 -7.16 0.05
CA LEU A 108 -12.52 -8.14 0.65
C LEU A 108 -12.11 -7.72 2.06
N GLU A 109 -11.80 -6.44 2.26
CA GLU A 109 -11.43 -5.89 3.57
C GLU A 109 -12.54 -6.09 4.59
N ILE A 110 -13.79 -5.76 4.24
CA ILE A 110 -14.95 -5.98 5.12
C ILE A 110 -15.09 -7.47 5.48
N ILE A 111 -14.95 -8.37 4.50
CA ILE A 111 -15.03 -9.81 4.73
C ILE A 111 -13.90 -10.28 5.65
N CYS A 112 -12.66 -9.87 5.38
CA CYS A 112 -11.49 -10.21 6.19
C CYS A 112 -11.66 -9.70 7.62
N LEU A 113 -12.12 -8.47 7.81
CA LEU A 113 -12.36 -7.91 9.14
C LEU A 113 -13.44 -8.70 9.89
N PHE A 114 -14.56 -9.00 9.24
CA PHE A 114 -15.64 -9.77 9.86
C PHE A 114 -15.17 -11.15 10.33
N ILE A 115 -14.34 -11.82 9.52
CA ILE A 115 -13.79 -13.15 9.85
C ILE A 115 -12.70 -13.02 10.91
N PHE A 116 -11.64 -12.26 10.67
CA PHE A 116 -10.44 -12.28 11.50
C PHE A 116 -10.59 -11.56 12.84
N VAL A 117 -11.34 -10.45 12.88
CA VAL A 117 -11.63 -9.75 14.15
C VAL A 117 -12.65 -10.54 14.97
N GLY A 118 -13.54 -11.29 14.32
CA GLY A 118 -14.52 -12.15 14.97
C GLY A 118 -13.94 -13.41 15.62
N ILE A 119 -12.68 -13.79 15.34
CA ILE A 119 -12.05 -14.96 15.96
C ILE A 119 -11.66 -14.65 17.42
N PRO A 120 -12.23 -15.36 18.41
CA PRO A 120 -11.85 -15.17 19.81
C PRO A 120 -10.36 -15.52 19.99
N GLY A 121 -9.58 -14.55 20.47
CA GLY A 121 -8.13 -14.66 20.69
C GLY A 121 -7.27 -13.84 19.73
N VAL A 122 -7.76 -13.52 18.52
CA VAL A 122 -7.04 -12.70 17.54
C VAL A 122 -7.44 -11.22 17.66
N ASN A 123 -8.72 -10.93 17.92
CA ASN A 123 -9.25 -9.58 18.17
C ASN A 123 -8.65 -8.51 17.22
N ILE A 124 -7.94 -7.52 17.77
CA ILE A 124 -7.35 -6.41 17.02
C ILE A 124 -6.20 -6.85 16.09
N MET A 125 -5.50 -7.95 16.38
CA MET A 125 -4.48 -8.48 15.47
C MET A 125 -5.09 -8.96 14.14
N GLY A 126 -6.38 -9.28 14.14
CA GLY A 126 -7.12 -9.66 12.92
C GLY A 126 -7.17 -8.52 11.91
N TYR A 127 -7.12 -7.26 12.39
CA TYR A 127 -7.00 -6.09 11.53
C TYR A 127 -5.66 -6.04 10.79
N ALA A 128 -4.55 -6.34 11.49
CA ALA A 128 -3.22 -6.38 10.87
C ALA A 128 -3.12 -7.44 9.77
N ILE A 129 -3.69 -8.62 10.01
CA ILE A 129 -3.80 -9.70 9.00
C ILE A 129 -4.65 -9.24 7.82
N SER A 130 -5.78 -8.57 8.09
CA SER A 130 -6.68 -8.05 7.05
C SER A 130 -5.95 -7.06 6.15
N ILE A 131 -5.23 -6.07 6.72
CA ILE A 131 -4.42 -5.12 5.93
C ILE A 131 -3.39 -5.85 5.08
N PHE A 132 -2.70 -6.85 5.62
CA PHE A 132 -1.70 -7.59 4.87
C PHE A 132 -2.30 -8.28 3.64
N ILE A 133 -3.45 -8.94 3.81
CA ILE A 133 -4.16 -9.63 2.73
C ILE A 133 -4.69 -8.63 1.71
N THR A 134 -5.42 -7.60 2.15
CA THR A 134 -6.05 -6.63 1.24
C THR A 134 -5.01 -5.82 0.47
N SER A 135 -3.89 -5.45 1.11
CA SER A 135 -2.77 -4.77 0.46
C SER A 135 -2.10 -5.66 -0.58
N SER A 136 -1.93 -6.95 -0.28
CA SER A 136 -1.33 -7.92 -1.20
C SER A 136 -2.22 -8.11 -2.44
N VAL A 137 -3.52 -8.28 -2.24
CA VAL A 137 -4.50 -8.39 -3.33
C VAL A 137 -4.56 -7.11 -4.14
N SER A 138 -4.61 -5.95 -3.48
CA SER A 138 -4.61 -4.64 -4.13
C SER A 138 -3.36 -4.44 -5.00
N LEU A 139 -2.18 -4.71 -4.46
CA LEU A 139 -0.93 -4.62 -5.20
C LEU A 139 -0.96 -5.54 -6.42
N PHE A 140 -1.39 -6.79 -6.25
CA PHE A 140 -1.40 -7.78 -7.32
C PHE A 140 -2.35 -7.43 -8.48
N ILE A 141 -3.60 -7.07 -8.16
CA ILE A 141 -4.59 -6.73 -9.19
C ILE A 141 -4.16 -5.44 -9.92
N ASN A 142 -3.71 -4.42 -9.18
CA ASN A 142 -3.24 -3.18 -9.80
C ASN A 142 -1.98 -3.39 -10.63
N LEU A 143 -1.06 -4.26 -10.20
CA LEU A 143 0.17 -4.54 -10.95
C LEU A 143 -0.11 -5.24 -12.27
N ARG A 144 -1.06 -6.20 -12.29
CA ARG A 144 -1.53 -6.84 -13.52
C ARG A 144 -2.10 -5.83 -14.51
N GLU A 145 -2.85 -4.85 -14.04
CA GLU A 145 -3.42 -3.80 -14.88
C GLU A 145 -2.34 -2.88 -15.45
N VAL A 146 -1.33 -2.53 -14.66
CA VAL A 146 -0.17 -1.76 -15.16
C VAL A 146 0.61 -2.55 -16.21
N GLN A 147 0.84 -3.85 -15.98
CA GLN A 147 1.52 -4.71 -16.93
C GLN A 147 0.80 -4.75 -18.28
N LYS A 148 -0.53 -4.93 -18.27
CA LYS A 148 -1.36 -5.00 -19.48
C LYS A 148 -1.36 -3.72 -20.33
N HIS A 149 -1.06 -2.57 -19.74
CA HIS A 149 -1.22 -1.27 -20.39
C HIS A 149 0.09 -0.57 -20.75
N ILE A 150 1.23 -1.05 -20.23
CA ILE A 150 2.55 -0.45 -20.46
C ILE A 150 3.52 -1.41 -21.15
N TYR A 151 3.40 -2.72 -20.87
CA TYR A 151 4.25 -3.76 -21.45
C TYR A 151 3.49 -4.49 -22.56
#